data_AF-A0A9D7NLU4-F1
#
_entry.id   AF-A0A9D7NLU4-F1
#
_cell.length_a   1.000
_cell.length_b   1.000
_cell.length_c   1.000
_cell.angle_alpha   90.00
_cell.angle_beta   90.00
_cell.angle_gamma   90.00
#
_symmetry.space_group_name_H-M   'P 1'
#
loop_
_entity.id
_entity.type
_entity.pdbx_description
1 polymer ?
#
loop_
_entity_poly.entity_id
_entity_poly.type
_entity_poly.pdbx_seq_one_letter_code
_entity_poly.pdbx_strand_id
1 'polypeptide(L)'
;MIAFFERQQQMQGQTRRMLLLFAAAVLGTVAAVDGLVWAFMRWLHGVRITSVGAGIDSQTPMVMGIATIVVLGVILISSAIRLRHLDDGGAAIAARLGGREIDFDPTNPDEQRLRNVVEEMAIASTVPVPRIFILDAETAINAFAAGSNTDDCAIAVSAGALQHLDRDELQGVVAHEFSHILNGDMRLNLRLMALLFGLFAVTVAGRVLFHLGRASRSSRASLPIFLGGASLLLVGSIGLFAGRVIQAAISRSRERLADAAAVQFTRQQRGLANALKKIAAYPQGTRLQNPHAGEVAHMLFGDGVSRIHWLSTHPPLLERIQALEPGFGPARLQAFVQRWQTGQAAGQAPPPAQAQDRSALGAGAVMSLDSAPSATIPVPSSRLPLDWQLLVRDADSAMAVLTDLLDGTPGNAAIAALPVNQQVNLALLALSRLRSMDNTQRDPLRRRLQQPTDGSLRSLCLRLLASQHLQATRAREPLRLRQLHECASEIAGLLNALALLGHDDAEIARLAFLRALHAILPQHALAMQRSAPAFDTLQSALWKLDHLDIAGKRVLTEAMRLAVVHDGHVNVEEHAVLRCFCACLHCPMPELPEG
;
A
#
# COMPACT_ATOMS: atom_id res chain seq x y z
N MET A 1 -10.61 -9.81 11.84
CA MET A 1 -10.48 -8.33 11.84
C MET A 1 -9.63 -7.72 13.00
N ILE A 2 -9.85 -8.07 14.28
CA ILE A 2 -9.18 -7.44 15.45
C ILE A 2 -7.65 -7.53 15.37
N ALA A 3 -7.11 -8.71 15.03
CA ALA A 3 -5.67 -8.94 14.88
C ALA A 3 -5.02 -8.11 13.76
N PHE A 4 -5.78 -7.70 12.73
CA PHE A 4 -5.26 -6.88 11.63
C PHE A 4 -5.02 -5.44 12.08
N PHE A 5 -6.00 -4.82 12.73
CA PHE A 5 -5.87 -3.44 13.23
C PHE A 5 -4.81 -3.32 14.34
N GLU A 6 -4.70 -4.34 15.22
CA GLU A 6 -3.63 -4.39 16.22
C GLU A 6 -2.24 -4.47 15.58
N ARG A 7 -2.09 -5.31 14.55
CA ARG A 7 -0.86 -5.34 13.74
C ARG A 7 -0.62 -3.99 13.06
N GLN A 8 -1.62 -3.37 12.45
CA GLN A 8 -1.48 -2.08 11.77
C GLN A 8 -1.05 -0.95 12.75
N GLN A 9 -1.59 -0.92 13.98
CA GLN A 9 -1.20 0.04 15.02
C GLN A 9 0.21 -0.20 15.56
N GLN A 10 0.57 -1.45 15.88
CA GLN A 10 1.93 -1.81 16.28
C GLN A 10 2.94 -1.37 15.21
N MET A 11 2.57 -1.53 13.95
CA MET A 11 3.38 -1.19 12.78
C MET A 11 3.56 0.31 12.59
N GLN A 12 2.54 1.15 12.79
CA GLN A 12 2.72 2.62 12.75
C GLN A 12 3.68 3.11 13.84
N GLY A 13 3.60 2.54 15.05
CA GLY A 13 4.54 2.82 16.13
C GLY A 13 5.97 2.43 15.75
N GLN A 14 6.15 1.29 15.08
CA GLN A 14 7.45 0.84 14.57
C GLN A 14 7.97 1.76 13.45
N THR A 15 7.14 2.14 12.46
CA THR A 15 7.53 3.08 11.40
C THR A 15 7.98 4.42 11.98
N ARG A 16 7.24 4.97 12.96
CA ARG A 16 7.65 6.22 13.64
C ARG A 16 8.98 6.05 14.37
N ARG A 17 9.17 4.96 15.11
CA ARG A 17 10.45 4.65 15.78
C ARG A 17 11.59 4.52 14.77
N MET A 18 11.37 3.87 13.64
CA MET A 18 12.37 3.69 12.59
C MET A 18 12.70 5.00 11.86
N LEU A 19 11.73 5.89 11.65
CA LEU A 19 11.98 7.25 11.14
C LEU A 19 12.78 8.09 12.15
N LEU A 20 12.51 7.96 13.45
CA LEU A 20 13.32 8.59 14.49
C LEU A 20 14.76 8.05 14.51
N LEU A 21 14.94 6.73 14.33
CA LEU A 21 16.26 6.12 14.17
C LEU A 21 16.99 6.65 12.93
N PHE A 22 16.26 6.87 11.83
CA PHE A 22 16.83 7.45 10.62
C PHE A 22 17.29 8.90 10.86
N ALA A 23 16.46 9.72 11.51
CA ALA A 23 16.85 11.07 11.92
C ALA A 23 18.08 11.04 12.85
N ALA A 24 18.14 10.10 13.79
CA ALA A 24 19.30 9.91 14.65
C ALA A 24 20.56 9.50 13.85
N ALA A 25 20.43 8.68 12.81
CA ALA A 25 21.56 8.31 11.94
C ALA A 25 22.09 9.53 11.15
N VAL A 26 21.21 10.41 10.66
CA VAL A 26 21.59 11.67 10.03
C VAL A 26 22.31 12.58 11.03
N LEU A 27 21.72 12.81 12.20
CA LEU A 27 22.31 13.65 13.26
C LEU A 27 23.66 13.09 13.73
N GLY A 28 23.77 11.77 13.90
CA GLY A 28 25.02 11.11 14.25
C GLY A 28 26.09 11.26 13.18
N THR A 29 25.71 11.21 11.89
CA THR A 29 26.64 11.46 10.78
C THR A 29 27.12 12.91 10.79
N VAL A 30 26.21 13.88 10.98
CA VAL A 30 26.56 15.32 11.08
C VAL A 30 27.50 15.56 12.26
N ALA A 31 27.16 15.05 13.45
CA ALA A 31 27.99 15.20 14.65
C ALA A 31 29.38 14.56 14.47
N ALA A 32 29.47 13.41 13.80
CA ALA A 32 30.74 12.76 13.49
C ALA A 32 31.59 13.61 12.52
N VAL A 33 30.98 14.21 11.49
CA VAL A 33 31.69 15.11 10.58
C VAL A 33 32.14 16.38 11.31
N ASP A 34 31.29 16.99 12.13
CA ASP A 34 31.67 18.17 12.92
C ASP A 34 32.81 17.86 13.88
N GLY A 35 32.80 16.67 14.52
CA GLY A 35 33.90 16.17 15.33
C GLY A 35 35.21 16.00 14.53
N LEU A 36 35.13 15.55 13.28
CA LEU A 36 36.30 15.49 12.38
C LEU A 36 36.81 16.88 12.02
N VAL A 37 35.93 17.84 11.72
CA VAL A 37 36.33 19.22 11.42
C VAL A 37 36.99 19.86 12.64
N TRP A 38 36.43 19.65 13.84
CA TRP A 38 37.02 20.13 15.09
C TRP A 38 38.41 19.53 15.35
N ALA A 39 38.55 18.20 15.20
CA ALA A 39 39.84 17.53 15.36
C ALA A 39 40.88 18.02 14.34
N PHE A 40 40.44 18.24 13.10
CA PHE A 40 41.27 18.78 12.02
C PHE A 40 41.73 20.21 12.31
N MET A 41 40.84 21.09 12.78
CA MET A 41 41.20 22.44 13.20
C MET A 41 42.19 22.43 14.36
N ARG A 42 42.00 21.56 15.36
CA ARG A 42 42.91 21.42 16.48
C ARG A 42 44.28 20.87 16.05
N TRP A 43 44.31 19.96 15.09
CA TRP A 43 45.55 19.46 14.50
C TRP A 43 46.29 20.56 13.72
N LEU A 44 45.59 21.34 12.89
CA LEU A 44 46.16 22.50 12.19
C LEU A 44 46.70 23.56 13.16
N HIS A 45 45.97 23.84 14.24
CA HIS A 45 46.44 24.74 15.30
C HIS A 45 47.61 24.15 16.08
N GLY A 46 47.61 22.86 16.41
CA GLY A 46 48.73 22.15 17.03
C GLY A 46 50.01 22.18 16.20
N VAL A 47 49.88 22.13 14.86
CA VAL A 47 51.00 22.34 13.92
C VAL A 47 51.47 23.80 13.89
N ARG A 48 50.61 24.77 14.23
CA ARG A 48 50.95 26.21 14.31
C ARG A 48 51.48 26.66 15.68
N ILE A 49 51.24 25.91 16.76
CA ILE A 49 51.62 26.25 18.15
C ILE A 49 53.14 26.24 18.41
N THR A 50 53.98 25.85 17.44
CA THR A 50 55.42 26.18 17.49
C THR A 50 55.72 27.68 17.34
N SER A 51 54.72 28.53 17.06
CA SER A 51 54.86 29.99 17.07
C SER A 51 53.62 30.66 17.69
N VAL A 52 53.74 30.99 18.98
CA VAL A 52 52.93 31.97 19.74
C VAL A 52 51.50 31.56 20.16
N GLY A 53 51.32 31.44 21.49
CA GLY A 53 50.18 31.98 22.25
C GLY A 53 48.82 31.25 22.15
N ALA A 54 48.50 30.47 23.17
CA ALA A 54 47.20 29.81 23.35
C ALA A 54 46.06 30.82 23.62
N GLY A 55 45.26 31.11 22.60
CA GLY A 55 43.88 31.56 22.75
C GLY A 55 42.96 30.53 22.10
N ILE A 56 41.94 30.06 22.82
CA ILE A 56 40.85 29.30 22.19
C ILE A 56 40.18 30.26 21.21
N ASP A 57 40.39 30.02 19.92
CA ASP A 57 40.04 30.90 18.82
C ASP A 57 38.53 31.17 18.79
N SER A 58 38.14 32.45 18.96
CA SER A 58 36.74 32.90 19.01
C SER A 58 35.95 32.58 17.73
N GLN A 59 36.65 32.20 16.65
CA GLN A 59 36.08 31.80 15.37
C GLN A 59 35.65 30.32 15.32
N THR A 60 36.10 29.48 16.26
CA THR A 60 35.78 28.03 16.30
C THR A 60 34.27 27.71 16.26
N PRO A 61 33.40 28.33 17.10
CA PRO A 61 31.96 28.03 17.06
C PRO A 61 31.31 28.45 15.73
N MET A 62 31.80 29.52 15.08
CA MET A 62 31.31 29.95 13.78
C MET A 62 31.64 28.93 12.68
N VAL A 63 32.88 28.44 12.65
CA VAL A 63 33.30 27.42 11.67
C VAL A 63 32.53 26.11 11.87
N MET A 64 32.28 25.69 13.11
CA MET A 64 31.43 24.54 13.41
C MET A 64 30.00 24.75 12.91
N GLY A 65 29.39 25.90 13.20
CA GLY A 65 28.03 26.20 12.71
C GLY A 65 27.94 26.17 11.18
N ILE A 66 28.94 26.71 10.48
CA ILE A 66 29.01 26.65 9.01
C ILE A 66 29.16 25.19 8.55
N ALA A 67 30.05 24.40 9.17
CA ALA A 67 30.25 22.99 8.82
C ALA A 67 28.96 22.18 8.98
N THR A 68 28.25 22.32 10.10
CA THR A 68 26.95 21.67 10.35
C THR A 68 25.94 22.03 9.25
N ILE A 69 25.81 23.33 8.92
CA ILE A 69 24.89 23.80 7.87
C ILE A 69 25.26 23.22 6.50
N VAL A 70 26.55 23.18 6.16
CA VAL A 70 27.03 22.64 4.88
C VAL A 70 26.74 21.15 4.78
N VAL A 71 27.08 20.35 5.80
CA VAL A 71 26.87 18.89 5.77
C VAL A 71 25.37 18.57 5.73
N LEU A 72 24.58 19.22 6.57
CA LEU A 72 23.12 19.05 6.57
C LEU A 72 22.52 19.50 5.23
N GLY A 73 23.00 20.61 4.69
CA GLY A 73 22.63 21.11 3.37
C GLY A 73 22.92 20.10 2.27
N VAL A 74 24.12 19.51 2.23
CA VAL A 74 24.50 18.46 1.27
C VAL A 74 23.56 17.27 1.37
N ILE A 75 23.27 16.78 2.58
CA ILE A 75 22.37 15.64 2.79
C ILE A 75 20.95 15.97 2.30
N LEU A 76 20.39 17.10 2.74
CA LEU A 76 19.01 17.48 2.43
C LEU A 76 18.81 17.85 0.95
N ILE A 77 19.73 18.63 0.36
CA ILE A 77 19.67 19.01 -1.05
C ILE A 77 19.84 17.78 -1.94
N SER A 78 20.81 16.91 -1.66
CA SER A 78 20.99 15.67 -2.43
C SER A 78 19.76 14.76 -2.32
N SER A 79 19.16 14.66 -1.13
CA SER A 79 17.91 13.92 -0.93
C SER A 79 16.76 14.53 -1.73
N ALA A 80 16.59 15.84 -1.70
CA ALA A 80 15.51 16.53 -2.41
C ALA A 80 15.66 16.41 -3.93
N ILE A 81 16.86 16.56 -4.46
CA ILE A 81 17.17 16.33 -5.88
C ILE A 81 16.83 14.90 -6.25
N ARG A 82 17.27 13.91 -5.45
CA ARG A 82 16.99 12.50 -5.73
C ARG A 82 15.49 12.18 -5.67
N LEU A 83 14.74 12.75 -4.73
CA LEU A 83 13.31 12.54 -4.62
C LEU A 83 12.57 13.02 -5.88
N ARG A 84 12.95 14.18 -6.42
CA ARG A 84 12.37 14.72 -7.66
C ARG A 84 12.66 13.84 -8.87
N HIS A 85 13.86 13.27 -8.95
CA HIS A 85 14.22 12.35 -10.04
C HIS A 85 13.54 10.98 -9.96
N LEU A 86 13.02 10.59 -8.80
CA LEU A 86 12.34 9.30 -8.64
C LEU A 86 10.81 9.39 -8.81
N ASP A 87 10.27 10.60 -8.96
CA ASP A 87 8.83 10.87 -9.09
C ASP A 87 8.41 11.03 -10.56
N ASP A 88 8.97 10.20 -11.45
CA ASP A 88 8.66 10.22 -12.89
C ASP A 88 7.30 9.56 -13.23
N GLY A 89 6.61 9.05 -12.21
CA GLY A 89 5.30 8.43 -12.30
C GLY A 89 5.33 6.92 -12.56
N GLY A 90 4.28 6.22 -12.12
CA GLY A 90 4.26 4.75 -12.08
C GLY A 90 4.42 4.11 -13.47
N ALA A 91 3.71 4.66 -14.45
CA ALA A 91 3.79 4.19 -15.83
C ALA A 91 5.14 4.45 -16.50
N ALA A 92 5.79 5.57 -16.19
CA ALA A 92 7.12 5.86 -16.75
C ALA A 92 8.17 4.89 -16.19
N ILE A 93 8.06 4.53 -14.91
CA ILE A 93 8.93 3.51 -14.28
C ILE A 93 8.72 2.15 -14.96
N ALA A 94 7.48 1.73 -15.15
CA ALA A 94 7.17 0.47 -15.83
C ALA A 94 7.70 0.45 -17.27
N ALA A 95 7.51 1.53 -18.03
CA ALA A 95 8.00 1.66 -19.40
C ALA A 95 9.54 1.63 -19.50
N ARG A 96 10.25 2.30 -18.57
CA ARG A 96 11.74 2.26 -18.52
C ARG A 96 12.29 0.86 -18.27
N LEU A 97 11.52 0.01 -17.62
CA LEU A 97 11.87 -1.40 -17.40
C LEU A 97 11.52 -2.29 -18.60
N GLY A 98 11.07 -1.70 -19.71
CA GLY A 98 10.66 -2.43 -20.91
C GLY A 98 9.22 -2.94 -20.83
N GLY A 99 8.40 -2.37 -19.95
CA GLY A 99 7.00 -2.72 -19.82
C GLY A 99 6.16 -2.25 -20.99
N ARG A 100 5.39 -3.16 -21.57
CA ARG A 100 4.32 -2.88 -22.51
C ARG A 100 3.00 -2.77 -21.76
N GLU A 101 2.26 -1.69 -21.99
CA GLU A 101 0.93 -1.55 -21.40
C GLU A 101 -0.05 -2.51 -22.07
N ILE A 102 -0.93 -3.12 -21.27
CA ILE A 102 -1.93 -4.05 -21.78
C ILE A 102 -3.16 -3.27 -22.26
N ASP A 103 -3.69 -3.66 -23.42
CA ASP A 103 -4.93 -3.11 -23.94
C ASP A 103 -6.11 -3.37 -23.00
N PHE A 104 -7.19 -2.62 -23.22
CA PHE A 104 -8.40 -2.78 -22.41
C PHE A 104 -9.08 -4.12 -22.63
N ASP A 105 -9.19 -4.56 -23.88
CA ASP A 105 -9.84 -5.80 -24.27
C ASP A 105 -8.78 -6.69 -24.95
N PRO A 106 -7.85 -7.25 -24.17
CA PRO A 106 -6.78 -8.04 -24.72
C PRO A 106 -7.32 -9.33 -25.33
N THR A 107 -6.95 -9.61 -26.57
CA THR A 107 -7.32 -10.85 -27.25
C THR A 107 -6.55 -12.07 -26.72
N ASN A 108 -5.43 -11.84 -26.03
CA ASN A 108 -4.62 -12.90 -25.43
C ASN A 108 -5.23 -13.37 -24.09
N PRO A 109 -5.52 -14.68 -23.93
CA PRO A 109 -6.07 -15.22 -22.68
C PRO A 109 -5.26 -14.94 -21.41
N ASP A 110 -3.93 -14.89 -21.51
CA ASP A 110 -3.06 -14.61 -20.36
C ASP A 110 -3.13 -13.14 -19.92
N GLU A 111 -3.20 -12.24 -20.90
CA GLU A 111 -3.39 -10.81 -20.66
C GLU A 111 -4.79 -10.53 -20.10
N GLN A 112 -5.81 -11.21 -20.61
CA GLN A 112 -7.17 -11.14 -20.08
C GLN A 112 -7.23 -11.66 -18.63
N ARG A 113 -6.55 -12.78 -18.34
CA ARG A 113 -6.45 -13.32 -16.99
C ARG A 113 -5.81 -12.32 -16.03
N LEU A 114 -4.70 -11.69 -16.43
CA LEU A 114 -4.03 -10.67 -15.63
C LEU A 114 -4.95 -9.46 -15.39
N ARG A 115 -5.60 -8.96 -16.44
CA ARG A 115 -6.55 -7.85 -16.33
C ARG A 115 -7.68 -8.16 -15.35
N ASN A 116 -8.31 -9.33 -15.47
CA ASN A 116 -9.37 -9.76 -14.57
C ASN A 116 -8.88 -9.81 -13.11
N VAL A 117 -7.69 -10.38 -12.88
CA VAL A 117 -7.08 -10.43 -11.54
C VAL A 117 -6.84 -9.04 -10.97
N VAL A 118 -6.30 -8.10 -11.76
CA VAL A 118 -6.04 -6.72 -11.31
C VAL A 118 -7.35 -5.98 -11.01
N GLU A 119 -8.39 -6.14 -11.84
CA GLU A 119 -9.71 -5.54 -11.62
C GLU A 119 -10.40 -6.09 -10.37
N GLU A 120 -10.30 -7.40 -10.13
CA GLU A 120 -10.80 -8.03 -8.91
C GLU A 120 -10.09 -7.51 -7.66
N MET A 121 -8.76 -7.36 -7.71
CA MET A 121 -7.99 -6.85 -6.58
C MET A 121 -8.25 -5.37 -6.32
N ALA A 122 -8.44 -4.57 -7.37
CA ALA A 122 -8.87 -3.18 -7.26
C ALA A 122 -10.21 -3.06 -6.51
N ILE A 123 -11.19 -3.92 -6.85
CA ILE A 123 -12.47 -3.97 -6.15
C ILE A 123 -12.28 -4.42 -4.69
N ALA A 124 -11.49 -5.47 -4.45
CA ALA A 124 -11.28 -6.05 -3.13
C ALA A 124 -10.54 -5.11 -2.16
N SER A 125 -9.58 -4.33 -2.66
CA SER A 125 -8.79 -3.38 -1.86
C SER A 125 -9.38 -1.97 -1.85
N THR A 126 -10.47 -1.73 -2.58
CA THR A 126 -11.03 -0.39 -2.83
C THR A 126 -9.98 0.58 -3.38
N VAL A 127 -9.04 0.06 -4.16
CA VAL A 127 -8.06 0.87 -4.87
C VAL A 127 -8.54 0.93 -6.31
N PRO A 128 -8.63 2.10 -6.91
CA PRO A 128 -8.95 2.20 -8.32
C PRO A 128 -8.00 1.36 -9.20
N VAL A 129 -8.49 0.81 -10.31
CA VAL A 129 -7.69 -0.01 -11.23
C VAL A 129 -6.45 0.77 -11.71
N PRO A 130 -5.22 0.30 -11.42
CA PRO A 130 -4.00 0.92 -11.90
C PRO A 130 -3.75 0.59 -13.38
N ARG A 131 -2.82 1.32 -14.00
CA ARG A 131 -2.34 0.97 -15.35
C ARG A 131 -1.59 -0.36 -15.27
N ILE A 132 -1.79 -1.24 -16.24
CA ILE A 132 -1.26 -2.61 -16.18
C ILE A 132 -0.19 -2.74 -17.26
N PHE A 133 0.96 -3.28 -16.87
CA PHE A 133 2.10 -3.49 -17.76
C PHE A 133 2.58 -4.93 -17.70
N ILE A 134 3.09 -5.41 -18.83
CA ILE A 134 3.79 -6.70 -18.94
C ILE A 134 5.24 -6.44 -19.30
N LEU A 135 6.17 -7.03 -18.55
CA LEU A 135 7.59 -7.04 -18.88
C LEU A 135 7.87 -8.27 -19.75
N ASP A 136 7.66 -8.11 -21.07
CA ASP A 136 7.73 -9.23 -22.02
C ASP A 136 9.13 -9.89 -22.05
N ALA A 137 10.19 -9.11 -21.83
CA ALA A 137 11.58 -9.58 -21.85
C ALA A 137 12.02 -10.30 -20.56
N GLU A 138 11.21 -10.25 -19.49
CA GLU A 138 11.61 -10.72 -18.16
C GLU A 138 11.03 -12.11 -17.87
N THR A 139 11.90 -13.12 -17.78
CA THR A 139 11.53 -14.52 -17.56
C THR A 139 11.45 -14.92 -16.08
N ALA A 140 11.89 -14.05 -15.17
CA ALA A 140 11.77 -14.24 -13.72
C ALA A 140 10.29 -14.20 -13.29
N ILE A 141 9.95 -14.80 -12.14
CA ILE A 141 8.61 -14.67 -11.56
C ILE A 141 8.61 -13.42 -10.69
N ASN A 142 8.06 -12.33 -11.20
CA ASN A 142 8.06 -11.04 -10.52
C ASN A 142 6.84 -10.17 -10.88
N ALA A 143 6.47 -9.31 -9.94
CA ALA A 143 5.51 -8.22 -10.09
C ALA A 143 5.98 -7.03 -9.24
N PHE A 144 5.53 -5.82 -9.58
CA PHE A 144 5.72 -4.66 -8.72
C PHE A 144 4.64 -3.60 -8.95
N ALA A 145 4.32 -2.84 -7.91
CA ALA A 145 3.61 -1.57 -8.01
C ALA A 145 4.60 -0.39 -8.05
N ALA A 146 4.40 0.52 -9.00
CA ALA A 146 5.16 1.76 -9.14
C ALA A 146 4.24 2.98 -9.11
N GLY A 147 4.77 4.11 -8.62
CA GLY A 147 4.05 5.38 -8.52
C GLY A 147 4.27 6.07 -7.17
N SER A 148 4.00 7.37 -7.08
CA SER A 148 4.06 8.10 -5.80
C SER A 148 2.73 8.13 -5.07
N ASN A 149 1.63 7.93 -5.81
CA ASN A 149 0.24 8.05 -5.36
C ASN A 149 -0.64 6.96 -6.01
N THR A 150 -1.82 6.73 -5.45
CA THR A 150 -2.85 5.82 -5.99
C THR A 150 -3.40 6.25 -7.37
N ASP A 151 -3.23 7.52 -7.73
CA ASP A 151 -3.74 8.09 -8.99
C ASP A 151 -2.77 7.94 -10.15
N ASP A 152 -1.48 7.83 -9.85
CA ASP A 152 -0.40 7.62 -10.82
C ASP A 152 0.33 6.32 -10.51
N CYS A 153 -0.47 5.27 -10.29
CA CYS A 153 0.02 3.95 -9.99
C CYS A 153 -0.06 3.05 -11.24
N ALA A 154 1.01 2.28 -11.43
CA ALA A 154 1.06 1.19 -12.39
C ALA A 154 1.42 -0.11 -11.68
N ILE A 155 0.82 -1.22 -12.12
CA ILE A 155 1.23 -2.58 -11.78
C ILE A 155 1.92 -3.17 -13.00
N ALA A 156 3.15 -3.66 -12.81
CA ALA A 156 3.88 -4.38 -13.83
C ALA A 156 4.07 -5.84 -13.42
N VAL A 157 3.81 -6.76 -14.35
CA VAL A 157 3.99 -8.20 -14.14
C VAL A 157 4.94 -8.74 -15.21
N SER A 158 5.89 -9.57 -14.80
CA SER A 158 6.81 -10.24 -15.73
C SER A 158 6.13 -11.31 -16.58
N ALA A 159 6.66 -11.55 -17.78
CA ALA A 159 6.22 -12.69 -18.60
C ALA A 159 6.40 -14.02 -17.86
N GLY A 160 7.48 -14.17 -17.08
CA GLY A 160 7.72 -15.34 -16.24
C GLY A 160 6.61 -15.59 -15.21
N ALA A 161 6.09 -14.54 -14.56
CA ALA A 161 4.96 -14.67 -13.64
C ALA A 161 3.67 -15.11 -14.35
N LEU A 162 3.38 -14.56 -15.53
CA LEU A 162 2.20 -14.98 -16.29
C LEU A 162 2.27 -16.45 -16.73
N GLN A 163 3.44 -16.91 -17.14
CA GLN A 163 3.62 -18.27 -17.65
C GLN A 163 3.63 -19.34 -16.55
N HIS A 164 4.17 -19.03 -15.37
CA HIS A 164 4.42 -20.04 -14.33
C HIS A 164 3.44 -20.00 -13.16
N LEU A 165 2.74 -18.88 -12.95
CA LEU A 165 1.71 -18.76 -11.92
C LEU A 165 0.35 -19.14 -12.49
N ASP A 166 -0.38 -19.94 -11.72
CA ASP A 166 -1.80 -20.15 -11.98
C ASP A 166 -2.60 -18.89 -11.59
N ARG A 167 -3.92 -18.93 -11.80
CA ARG A 167 -4.78 -17.77 -11.54
C ARG A 167 -4.77 -17.36 -10.07
N ASP A 168 -4.82 -18.30 -9.13
CA ASP A 168 -4.94 -18.01 -7.69
C ASP A 168 -3.58 -17.55 -7.13
N GLU A 169 -2.49 -18.10 -7.63
CA GLU A 169 -1.13 -17.66 -7.34
C GLU A 169 -0.86 -16.24 -7.87
N LEU A 170 -1.25 -15.97 -9.13
CA LEU A 170 -1.14 -14.63 -9.72
C LEU A 170 -1.99 -13.63 -8.92
N GLN A 171 -3.21 -14.02 -8.53
CA GLN A 171 -4.08 -13.19 -7.69
C GLN A 171 -3.44 -12.91 -6.32
N GLY A 172 -2.79 -13.90 -5.69
CA GLY A 172 -2.06 -13.70 -4.44
C GLY A 172 -0.90 -12.70 -4.56
N VAL A 173 -0.10 -12.80 -5.64
CA VAL A 173 1.02 -11.89 -5.92
C VAL A 173 0.50 -10.47 -6.21
N VAL A 174 -0.52 -10.33 -7.06
CA VAL A 174 -1.11 -9.02 -7.38
C VAL A 174 -1.76 -8.40 -6.14
N ALA A 175 -2.45 -9.18 -5.31
CA ALA A 175 -3.03 -8.69 -4.05
C ALA A 175 -1.98 -8.13 -3.08
N HIS A 176 -0.79 -8.75 -3.04
CA HIS A 176 0.34 -8.24 -2.27
C HIS A 176 0.80 -6.87 -2.79
N GLU A 177 0.92 -6.71 -4.11
CA GLU A 177 1.23 -5.40 -4.72
C GLU A 177 0.17 -4.34 -4.43
N PHE A 178 -1.11 -4.70 -4.46
CA PHE A 178 -2.20 -3.80 -4.09
C PHE A 178 -2.11 -3.33 -2.64
N SER A 179 -1.59 -4.16 -1.72
CA SER A 179 -1.34 -3.74 -0.35
C SER A 179 -0.33 -2.59 -0.29
N HIS A 180 0.72 -2.61 -1.11
CA HIS A 180 1.70 -1.52 -1.14
C HIS A 180 1.11 -0.22 -1.70
N ILE A 181 0.16 -0.32 -2.64
CA ILE A 181 -0.58 0.83 -3.15
C ILE A 181 -1.47 1.42 -2.06
N LEU A 182 -2.32 0.59 -1.44
CA LEU A 182 -3.28 1.01 -0.42
C LEU A 182 -2.58 1.62 0.81
N ASN A 183 -1.48 1.02 1.25
CA ASN A 183 -0.76 1.46 2.43
C ASN A 183 0.23 2.64 2.16
N GLY A 184 0.37 3.06 0.91
CA GLY A 184 1.27 4.15 0.52
C GLY A 184 2.77 3.79 0.65
N ASP A 185 3.09 2.50 0.56
CA ASP A 185 4.45 2.00 0.75
C ASP A 185 5.38 2.48 -0.35
N MET A 186 4.88 2.64 -1.59
CA MET A 186 5.64 3.18 -2.70
C MET A 186 6.23 4.56 -2.36
N ARG A 187 5.40 5.48 -1.83
CA ARG A 187 5.84 6.83 -1.44
C ARG A 187 6.84 6.80 -0.28
N LEU A 188 6.59 5.95 0.71
CA LEU A 188 7.51 5.78 1.84
C LEU A 188 8.87 5.29 1.34
N ASN A 189 8.87 4.31 0.44
CA ASN A 189 10.08 3.71 -0.12
C ASN A 189 10.90 4.73 -0.93
N LEU A 190 10.21 5.53 -1.78
CA LEU A 190 10.82 6.65 -2.51
C LEU A 190 11.51 7.66 -1.57
N ARG A 191 10.85 8.04 -0.48
CA ARG A 191 11.41 8.96 0.53
C ARG A 191 12.62 8.35 1.23
N LEU A 192 12.57 7.08 1.63
CA LEU A 192 13.69 6.39 2.26
C LEU A 192 14.89 6.30 1.31
N MET A 193 14.66 5.98 0.03
CA MET A 193 15.72 5.96 -0.98
C MET A 193 16.35 7.33 -1.21
N ALA A 194 15.53 8.38 -1.29
CA ALA A 194 16.01 9.75 -1.39
C ALA A 194 16.89 10.14 -0.19
N LEU A 195 16.44 9.84 1.03
CA LEU A 195 17.20 10.13 2.24
C LEU A 195 18.52 9.35 2.34
N LEU A 196 18.53 8.08 1.91
CA LEU A 196 19.76 7.28 1.82
C LEU A 196 20.74 7.85 0.80
N PHE A 197 20.23 8.38 -0.31
CA PHE A 197 21.07 9.08 -1.27
C PHE A 197 21.70 10.34 -0.65
N GLY A 198 20.99 11.05 0.23
CA GLY A 198 21.57 12.12 1.03
C GLY A 198 22.77 11.68 1.88
N LEU A 199 22.65 10.57 2.61
CA LEU A 199 23.77 10.00 3.36
C LEU A 199 24.90 9.53 2.44
N PHE A 200 24.57 8.96 1.29
CA PHE A 200 25.54 8.57 0.28
C PHE A 200 26.33 9.76 -0.28
N ALA A 201 25.73 10.94 -0.41
CA ALA A 201 26.41 12.14 -0.89
C ALA A 201 27.63 12.51 -0.02
N VAL A 202 27.56 12.27 1.31
CA VAL A 202 28.71 12.45 2.22
C VAL A 202 29.86 11.49 1.87
N THR A 203 29.52 10.24 1.55
CA THR A 203 30.48 9.22 1.10
C THR A 203 31.13 9.64 -0.22
N VAL A 204 30.36 10.17 -1.16
CA VAL A 204 30.85 10.67 -2.45
C VAL A 204 31.79 11.87 -2.25
N ALA A 205 31.42 12.83 -1.40
CA ALA A 205 32.26 13.97 -1.07
C ALA A 205 33.60 13.51 -0.46
N GLY A 206 33.58 12.55 0.47
CA GLY A 206 34.79 11.95 1.03
C GLY A 206 35.67 11.27 -0.02
N ARG A 207 35.05 10.53 -0.95
CA ARG A 207 35.77 9.88 -2.07
C ARG A 207 36.45 10.89 -2.97
N VAL A 208 35.75 11.97 -3.35
CA VAL A 208 36.31 13.05 -4.18
C VAL A 208 37.52 13.69 -3.49
N LEU A 209 37.39 14.07 -2.22
CA LEU A 209 38.50 14.63 -1.43
C LEU A 209 39.67 13.66 -1.29
N PHE A 210 39.40 12.38 -1.06
CA PHE A 210 40.42 11.33 -0.98
C PHE A 210 41.26 11.24 -2.26
N HIS A 211 40.61 11.24 -3.43
CA HIS A 211 41.30 11.21 -4.71
C HIS A 211 42.05 12.52 -5.02
N LEU A 212 41.47 13.68 -4.69
CA LEU A 212 42.15 14.97 -4.82
C LEU A 212 43.42 15.03 -3.97
N GLY A 213 43.38 14.52 -2.74
CA GLY A 213 44.53 14.42 -1.85
C GLY A 213 45.64 13.51 -2.42
N ARG A 214 45.27 12.36 -3.02
CA ARG A 214 46.22 11.44 -3.68
C ARG A 214 46.83 11.99 -4.97
N ALA A 215 46.06 12.74 -5.75
CA ALA A 215 46.49 13.27 -7.05
C ALA A 215 47.33 14.55 -6.92
N SER A 216 47.31 15.20 -5.75
CA SER A 216 48.05 16.44 -5.51
C SER A 216 49.56 16.22 -5.53
N ARG A 217 50.27 16.99 -6.37
CA ARG A 217 51.74 17.01 -6.47
C ARG A 217 52.42 17.88 -5.39
N SER A 218 51.64 18.63 -4.61
CA SER A 218 52.14 19.48 -3.53
C SER A 218 52.21 18.71 -2.22
N SER A 219 53.41 18.56 -1.66
CA SER A 219 53.63 17.77 -0.42
C SER A 219 53.01 18.39 0.84
N ARG A 220 52.81 19.72 0.88
CA ARG A 220 52.29 20.42 2.08
C ARG A 220 50.76 20.39 2.20
N ALA A 221 50.03 20.31 1.09
CA ALA A 221 48.56 20.34 1.08
C ALA A 221 47.92 18.96 0.81
N SER A 222 48.67 17.99 0.28
CA SER A 222 48.16 16.66 -0.08
C SER A 222 47.72 15.82 1.13
N LEU A 223 48.55 15.75 2.18
CA LEU A 223 48.27 14.91 3.35
C LEU A 223 47.00 15.33 4.13
N PRO A 224 46.76 16.63 4.44
CA PRO A 224 45.53 17.08 5.09
C PRO A 224 44.26 16.75 4.29
N ILE A 225 44.27 17.00 2.98
CA ILE A 225 43.12 16.75 2.09
C ILE A 225 42.85 15.24 1.99
N PHE A 226 43.91 14.44 1.88
CA PHE A 226 43.81 12.98 1.84
C PHE A 226 43.19 12.41 3.13
N LEU A 227 43.71 12.79 4.30
CA LEU A 227 43.21 12.31 5.59
C LEU A 227 41.78 12.79 5.87
N GLY A 228 41.46 14.04 5.52
CA GLY A 228 40.10 14.58 5.61
C GLY A 228 39.13 13.81 4.71
N GLY A 229 39.51 13.55 3.46
CA GLY A 229 38.73 12.74 2.52
C GLY A 229 38.54 11.30 2.98
N ALA A 230 39.59 10.64 3.48
CA ALA A 230 39.52 9.29 4.03
C ALA A 230 38.57 9.21 5.24
N SER A 231 38.65 10.18 6.14
CA SER A 231 37.81 10.25 7.34
C SER A 231 36.34 10.49 6.99
N LEU A 232 36.08 11.43 6.07
CA LEU A 232 34.72 11.72 5.58
C LEU A 232 34.12 10.52 4.83
N LEU A 233 34.93 9.81 4.05
CA LEU A 233 34.53 8.59 3.36
C LEU A 233 34.11 7.49 4.36
N LEU A 234 34.89 7.31 5.42
CA LEU A 234 34.59 6.35 6.48
C LEU A 234 33.28 6.70 7.21
N VAL A 235 33.16 7.95 7.69
CA VAL A 235 31.96 8.42 8.40
C VAL A 235 30.72 8.33 7.51
N GLY A 236 30.80 8.79 6.27
CA GLY A 236 29.72 8.68 5.30
C GLY A 236 29.31 7.22 5.03
N SER A 237 30.28 6.32 4.93
CA SER A 237 30.02 4.89 4.71
C SER A 237 29.31 4.25 5.90
N ILE A 238 29.69 4.60 7.13
CA ILE A 238 29.03 4.13 8.37
C ILE A 238 27.59 4.66 8.44
N GLY A 239 27.39 5.96 8.17
CA GLY A 239 26.06 6.57 8.13
C GLY A 239 25.15 5.90 7.10
N LEU A 240 25.64 5.68 5.88
CA LEU A 240 24.91 4.98 4.83
C LEU A 240 24.59 3.53 5.23
N PHE A 241 25.54 2.83 5.84
CA PHE A 241 25.34 1.47 6.33
C PHE A 241 24.21 1.41 7.37
N ALA A 242 24.26 2.28 8.38
CA ALA A 242 23.20 2.39 9.40
C ALA A 242 21.84 2.70 8.76
N GLY A 243 21.80 3.65 7.82
CA GLY A 243 20.59 3.96 7.06
C GLY A 243 20.02 2.75 6.32
N ARG A 244 20.86 1.96 5.63
CA ARG A 244 20.41 0.75 4.91
C ARG A 244 19.85 -0.31 5.84
N VAL A 245 20.44 -0.50 7.03
CA VAL A 245 19.91 -1.43 8.03
C VAL A 245 18.52 -0.98 8.50
N ILE A 246 18.34 0.32 8.74
CA ILE A 246 17.04 0.89 9.13
C ILE A 246 16.01 0.70 8.01
N GLN A 247 16.36 1.04 6.76
CA GLN A 247 15.47 0.84 5.62
C GLN A 247 15.07 -0.63 5.46
N ALA A 248 16.03 -1.55 5.54
CA ALA A 248 15.77 -2.97 5.41
C ALA A 248 14.80 -3.46 6.51
N ALA A 249 14.93 -2.95 7.74
CA ALA A 249 13.99 -3.25 8.81
C ALA A 249 12.58 -2.69 8.53
N ILE A 250 12.45 -1.47 8.01
CA ILE A 250 11.16 -0.90 7.60
C ILE A 250 10.52 -1.75 6.50
N SER A 251 11.29 -2.06 5.45
CA SER A 251 10.83 -2.84 4.29
C SER A 251 10.30 -4.20 4.72
N ARG A 252 11.09 -5.00 5.47
CA ARG A 252 10.67 -6.33 5.93
C ARG A 252 9.40 -6.31 6.77
N SER A 253 9.23 -5.27 7.57
CA SER A 253 8.04 -5.14 8.41
C SER A 253 6.81 -4.85 7.54
N ARG A 254 6.96 -4.07 6.47
CA ARG A 254 5.88 -3.76 5.51
C ARG A 254 5.48 -4.97 4.67
N GLU A 255 6.45 -5.77 4.25
CA GLU A 255 6.22 -7.04 3.54
C GLU A 255 5.31 -8.01 4.31
N ARG A 256 5.54 -8.17 5.62
CA ARG A 256 4.69 -9.04 6.46
C ARG A 256 3.24 -8.54 6.54
N LEU A 257 3.04 -7.22 6.52
CA LEU A 257 1.70 -6.63 6.48
C LEU A 257 1.07 -6.81 5.09
N ALA A 258 1.87 -6.69 4.02
CA ALA A 258 1.42 -6.93 2.67
C ALA A 258 0.97 -8.38 2.45
N ASP A 259 1.70 -9.36 2.99
CA ASP A 259 1.29 -10.77 2.95
C ASP A 259 -0.05 -10.99 3.68
N ALA A 260 -0.24 -10.38 4.85
CA ALA A 260 -1.51 -10.49 5.58
C ALA A 260 -2.68 -9.81 4.83
N ALA A 261 -2.44 -8.63 4.25
CA ALA A 261 -3.43 -7.91 3.46
C ALA A 261 -3.80 -8.66 2.16
N ALA A 262 -2.82 -9.29 1.50
CA ALA A 262 -3.06 -10.11 0.31
C ALA A 262 -4.01 -11.26 0.60
N VAL A 263 -3.83 -11.96 1.73
CA VAL A 263 -4.77 -13.01 2.18
C VAL A 263 -6.16 -12.44 2.47
N GLN A 264 -6.24 -11.23 3.03
CA GLN A 264 -7.52 -10.58 3.28
C GLN A 264 -8.26 -10.21 1.99
N PHE A 265 -7.57 -9.64 1.00
CA PHE A 265 -8.17 -9.25 -0.28
C PHE A 265 -8.63 -10.46 -1.08
N THR A 266 -7.79 -11.50 -1.15
CA THR A 266 -8.09 -12.72 -1.91
C THR A 266 -9.02 -13.68 -1.17
N ARG A 267 -9.09 -13.59 0.16
CA ARG A 267 -9.68 -14.59 1.07
C ARG A 267 -9.04 -15.98 0.92
N GLN A 268 -7.84 -16.04 0.33
CA GLN A 268 -7.16 -17.28 0.00
C GLN A 268 -5.68 -17.23 0.35
N GLN A 269 -5.30 -18.07 1.31
CA GLN A 269 -3.91 -18.15 1.75
C GLN A 269 -3.02 -18.99 0.82
N ARG A 270 -3.60 -20.02 0.18
CA ARG A 270 -2.86 -21.00 -0.62
C ARG A 270 -2.23 -20.40 -1.87
N GLY A 271 -2.93 -19.48 -2.55
CA GLY A 271 -2.42 -18.83 -3.76
C GLY A 271 -1.08 -18.14 -3.52
N LEU A 272 -1.01 -17.25 -2.53
CA LEU A 272 0.23 -16.57 -2.17
C LEU A 272 1.31 -17.55 -1.69
N ALA A 273 0.97 -18.52 -0.84
CA ALA A 273 1.94 -19.49 -0.33
C ALA A 273 2.55 -20.36 -1.45
N ASN A 274 1.75 -20.77 -2.43
CA ASN A 274 2.23 -21.56 -3.58
C ASN A 274 3.06 -20.72 -4.55
N ALA A 275 2.68 -19.47 -4.80
CA ALA A 275 3.49 -18.53 -5.58
C ALA A 275 4.89 -18.37 -4.97
N LEU A 276 4.99 -18.19 -3.64
CA LEU A 276 6.26 -18.09 -2.93
C LEU A 276 7.11 -19.38 -3.04
N LYS A 277 6.48 -20.56 -2.98
CA LYS A 277 7.17 -21.85 -3.19
C LYS A 277 7.70 -21.97 -4.62
N LYS A 278 6.93 -21.57 -5.64
CA LYS A 278 7.37 -21.56 -7.05
C LYS A 278 8.53 -20.61 -7.27
N ILE A 279 8.48 -19.41 -6.70
CA ILE A 279 9.58 -18.44 -6.74
C ILE A 279 10.85 -19.02 -6.11
N ALA A 280 10.72 -19.71 -4.98
CA ALA A 280 11.86 -20.36 -4.33
C ALA A 280 12.46 -21.51 -5.17
N ALA A 281 11.66 -22.16 -6.01
CA ALA A 281 12.09 -23.26 -6.88
C ALA A 281 12.65 -22.80 -8.24
N TYR A 282 12.27 -21.60 -8.68
CA TYR A 282 12.63 -21.07 -9.98
C TYR A 282 14.12 -20.61 -10.00
N PRO A 283 14.96 -21.11 -10.93
CA PRO A 283 16.40 -20.80 -10.94
C PRO A 283 16.73 -19.31 -11.09
N GLN A 284 15.88 -18.56 -11.80
CA GLN A 284 16.03 -17.12 -12.01
C GLN A 284 15.37 -16.30 -10.87
N GLY A 285 14.59 -16.96 -10.00
CA GLY A 285 13.88 -16.36 -8.88
C GLY A 285 13.04 -15.15 -9.30
N THR A 286 13.26 -14.02 -8.61
CA THR A 286 12.65 -12.71 -8.89
C THR A 286 13.58 -11.74 -9.63
N ARG A 287 14.80 -12.15 -10.01
CA ARG A 287 15.82 -11.21 -10.51
C ARG A 287 15.54 -10.79 -11.94
N LEU A 288 15.27 -9.49 -12.13
CA LEU A 288 15.13 -8.89 -13.46
C LEU A 288 16.50 -8.74 -14.15
N GLN A 289 16.51 -8.87 -15.48
CA GLN A 289 17.70 -8.76 -16.32
C GLN A 289 17.94 -7.33 -16.84
N ASN A 290 16.93 -6.45 -16.78
CA ASN A 290 17.02 -5.06 -17.22
C ASN A 290 18.16 -4.26 -16.52
N PRO A 291 18.98 -3.46 -17.24
CA PRO A 291 20.01 -2.61 -16.65
C PRO A 291 19.51 -1.62 -15.58
N HIS A 292 18.27 -1.17 -15.69
CA HIS A 292 17.62 -0.24 -14.75
C HIS A 292 16.96 -0.97 -13.57
N ALA A 293 16.98 -2.31 -13.53
CA ALA A 293 16.40 -3.09 -12.43
C ALA A 293 17.02 -2.76 -11.07
N GLY A 294 18.30 -2.32 -11.05
CA GLY A 294 18.96 -1.87 -9.83
C GLY A 294 18.31 -0.63 -9.20
N GLU A 295 17.62 0.20 -9.98
CA GLU A 295 16.94 1.40 -9.50
C GLU A 295 15.60 1.07 -8.83
N VAL A 296 14.96 -0.02 -9.23
CA VAL A 296 13.66 -0.49 -8.70
C VAL A 296 13.76 -1.76 -7.86
N ALA A 297 14.98 -2.25 -7.57
CA ALA A 297 15.21 -3.52 -6.88
C ALA A 297 14.48 -3.68 -5.53
N HIS A 298 14.13 -2.54 -4.91
CA HIS A 298 13.43 -2.39 -3.65
C HIS A 298 11.90 -2.36 -3.76
N MET A 299 11.37 -2.38 -4.98
CA MET A 299 9.94 -2.45 -5.32
C MET A 299 9.56 -3.83 -5.88
N LEU A 300 10.54 -4.69 -6.17
CA LEU A 300 10.32 -6.00 -6.75
C LEU A 300 9.77 -6.98 -5.70
N PHE A 301 8.93 -7.93 -6.11
CA PHE A 301 8.29 -8.92 -5.23
C PHE A 301 9.25 -9.83 -4.41
N GLY A 302 10.56 -9.84 -4.75
CA GLY A 302 11.57 -10.58 -3.97
C GLY A 302 13.01 -10.09 -4.19
N ASP A 303 13.90 -10.51 -3.29
CA ASP A 303 15.31 -10.10 -3.22
C ASP A 303 16.09 -10.37 -4.54
N GLY A 304 16.18 -9.36 -5.40
CA GLY A 304 16.92 -9.45 -6.67
C GLY A 304 18.41 -9.10 -6.58
N VAL A 305 18.92 -8.56 -5.44
CA VAL A 305 20.23 -7.88 -5.40
C VAL A 305 21.11 -8.13 -4.15
N SER A 306 20.56 -8.40 -2.96
CA SER A 306 21.38 -8.50 -1.73
C SER A 306 21.83 -9.93 -1.38
N ARG A 307 23.15 -10.16 -1.26
CA ARG A 307 23.75 -11.41 -0.75
C ARG A 307 23.85 -11.48 0.78
N ILE A 308 23.43 -10.42 1.48
CA ILE A 308 23.58 -10.26 2.93
C ILE A 308 22.19 -10.20 3.57
N HIS A 309 21.81 -11.24 4.32
CA HIS A 309 20.46 -11.42 4.90
C HIS A 309 19.95 -10.24 5.76
N TRP A 310 20.84 -9.46 6.38
CA TRP A 310 20.49 -8.30 7.21
C TRP A 310 20.14 -7.05 6.38
N LEU A 311 20.66 -6.98 5.15
CA LEU A 311 20.42 -5.91 4.17
C LEU A 311 19.36 -6.28 3.12
N SER A 312 18.72 -7.44 3.24
CA SER A 312 17.57 -7.84 2.43
C SER A 312 16.35 -6.95 2.72
N THR A 313 15.73 -6.44 1.66
CA THR A 313 14.49 -5.64 1.73
C THR A 313 13.27 -6.53 1.94
N HIS A 314 13.37 -7.83 1.60
CA HIS A 314 12.31 -8.82 1.85
C HIS A 314 12.69 -9.79 2.97
N PRO A 315 11.72 -10.27 3.77
CA PRO A 315 11.95 -11.39 4.68
C PRO A 315 12.30 -12.65 3.88
N PRO A 316 13.06 -13.60 4.46
CA PRO A 316 13.34 -14.89 3.83
C PRO A 316 12.05 -15.58 3.37
N LEU A 317 12.05 -16.14 2.16
CA LEU A 317 10.86 -16.79 1.58
C LEU A 317 10.28 -17.87 2.50
N LEU A 318 11.13 -18.66 3.17
CA LEU A 318 10.68 -19.68 4.11
C LEU A 318 9.92 -19.08 5.30
N GLU A 319 10.34 -17.92 5.82
CA GLU A 319 9.64 -17.23 6.91
C GLU A 319 8.25 -16.77 6.47
N ARG A 320 8.15 -16.22 5.24
CA ARG A 320 6.87 -15.80 4.64
C ARG A 320 5.94 -17.01 4.43
N ILE A 321 6.47 -18.11 3.88
CA ILE A 321 5.69 -19.34 3.67
C ILE A 321 5.24 -19.92 5.01
N GLN A 322 6.05 -19.88 6.07
CA GLN A 322 5.68 -20.36 7.41
C GLN A 322 4.62 -19.48 8.09
N ALA A 323 4.68 -18.17 7.88
CA ALA A 323 3.67 -17.26 8.38
C ALA A 323 2.30 -17.51 7.74
N LEU A 324 2.29 -17.97 6.49
CA LEU A 324 1.09 -18.40 5.78
C LEU A 324 0.71 -19.82 6.21
N GLU A 325 1.57 -20.82 6.02
CA GLU A 325 1.34 -22.24 6.35
C GLU A 325 2.12 -22.69 7.60
N PRO A 326 1.52 -22.65 8.80
CA PRO A 326 2.17 -23.12 10.01
C PRO A 326 2.54 -24.60 9.88
N GLY A 327 3.82 -24.92 10.11
CA GLY A 327 4.35 -26.27 9.95
C GLY A 327 5.03 -26.56 8.60
N PHE A 328 5.10 -25.59 7.69
CA PHE A 328 5.92 -25.72 6.48
C PHE A 328 7.41 -25.56 6.79
N GLY A 329 8.14 -26.68 6.86
CA GLY A 329 9.57 -26.70 7.21
C GLY A 329 10.53 -26.62 6.01
N PRO A 330 11.83 -26.38 6.27
CA PRO A 330 12.86 -26.32 5.23
C PRO A 330 12.98 -27.61 4.41
N ALA A 331 12.79 -28.79 5.03
CA ALA A 331 12.81 -30.07 4.33
C ALA A 331 11.69 -30.19 3.28
N ARG A 332 10.49 -29.68 3.58
CA ARG A 332 9.36 -29.66 2.64
C ARG A 332 9.62 -28.70 1.48
N LEU A 333 10.26 -27.56 1.76
CA LEU A 333 10.68 -26.63 0.71
C LEU A 333 11.68 -27.29 -0.24
N GLN A 334 12.73 -27.93 0.30
CA GLN A 334 13.72 -28.64 -0.52
C GLN A 334 13.08 -29.75 -1.37
N ALA A 335 12.18 -30.53 -0.79
CA ALA A 335 11.43 -31.56 -1.52
C ALA A 335 10.51 -30.97 -2.61
N PHE A 336 9.94 -29.78 -2.38
CA PHE A 336 9.19 -29.05 -3.42
C PHE A 336 10.11 -28.60 -4.55
N VAL A 337 11.23 -27.94 -4.23
CA VAL A 337 12.21 -27.46 -5.21
C VAL A 337 12.73 -28.60 -6.09
N GLN A 338 13.12 -29.73 -5.49
CA GLN A 338 13.57 -30.92 -6.21
C GLN A 338 12.52 -31.41 -7.21
N ARG A 339 11.27 -31.64 -6.75
CA ARG A 339 10.17 -32.12 -7.62
C ARG A 339 9.84 -31.16 -8.75
N TRP A 340 9.91 -29.86 -8.48
CA TRP A 340 9.65 -28.81 -9.45
C TRP A 340 10.74 -28.78 -10.53
N GLN A 341 12.02 -28.86 -10.12
CA GLN A 341 13.16 -28.89 -11.03
C GLN A 341 13.26 -30.17 -11.86
N THR A 342 12.85 -31.32 -11.33
CA THR A 342 12.85 -32.60 -12.08
C THR A 342 11.64 -32.75 -13.01
N GLY A 343 10.81 -31.72 -13.17
CA GLY A 343 9.63 -31.75 -14.06
C GLY A 343 8.47 -32.63 -13.58
N GLN A 344 8.57 -33.21 -12.37
CA GLN A 344 7.53 -34.09 -11.80
C GLN A 344 6.32 -33.30 -11.26
N ALA A 345 6.43 -31.98 -11.15
CA ALA A 345 5.34 -31.11 -10.69
C ALA A 345 4.29 -30.76 -11.77
N ALA A 346 4.55 -31.03 -13.05
CA ALA A 346 3.69 -30.59 -14.16
C ALA A 346 2.37 -31.41 -14.30
N GLY A 347 2.12 -32.41 -13.45
CA GLY A 347 0.96 -33.31 -13.61
C GLY A 347 0.17 -33.67 -12.36
N GLN A 348 0.54 -33.19 -11.16
CA GLN A 348 -0.14 -33.60 -9.93
C GLN A 348 -0.38 -32.41 -9.01
N ALA A 349 -1.65 -32.01 -8.90
CA ALA A 349 -2.15 -31.28 -7.74
C ALA A 349 -1.68 -32.00 -6.46
N PRO A 350 -1.30 -31.29 -5.38
CA PRO A 350 -0.94 -31.95 -4.14
C PRO A 350 -2.08 -32.87 -3.73
N PRO A 351 -1.82 -34.12 -3.32
CA PRO A 351 -2.89 -34.96 -2.81
C PRO A 351 -3.58 -34.24 -1.65
N PRO A 352 -4.92 -34.30 -1.54
CA PRO A 352 -5.61 -33.78 -0.37
C PRO A 352 -4.92 -34.39 0.85
N ALA A 353 -4.53 -33.53 1.79
CA ALA A 353 -3.78 -33.92 2.96
C ALA A 353 -4.47 -35.13 3.60
N GLN A 354 -3.85 -36.30 3.51
CA GLN A 354 -4.25 -37.45 4.30
C GLN A 354 -4.09 -37.04 5.75
N ALA A 355 -5.20 -37.09 6.48
CA ALA A 355 -5.27 -36.92 7.91
C ALA A 355 -4.23 -37.83 8.58
N GLN A 356 -3.09 -37.26 8.97
CA GLN A 356 -2.10 -37.95 9.80
C GLN A 356 -2.34 -37.56 11.25
N ASP A 357 -2.85 -38.54 11.99
CA ASP A 357 -2.74 -38.78 13.41
C ASP A 357 -3.00 -37.62 14.38
N ARG A 358 -4.27 -37.50 14.76
CA ARG A 358 -4.71 -36.93 16.04
C ARG A 358 -4.69 -37.99 17.15
N SER A 359 -3.53 -38.56 17.43
CA SER A 359 -3.39 -39.63 18.43
C SER A 359 -2.18 -39.45 19.36
N ALA A 360 -1.93 -38.24 19.85
CA ALA A 360 -1.27 -38.00 21.14
C ALA A 360 -1.24 -36.51 21.48
N LEU A 361 -2.18 -36.05 22.32
CA LEU A 361 -1.98 -35.10 23.43
C LEU A 361 -3.37 -34.78 24.02
N GLY A 362 -3.46 -34.90 25.34
CA GLY A 362 -4.70 -35.13 26.07
C GLY A 362 -5.59 -33.91 26.30
N ALA A 363 -6.89 -34.23 26.38
CA ALA A 363 -7.91 -33.71 27.27
C ALA A 363 -8.08 -32.18 27.42
N GLY A 364 -9.10 -31.65 26.73
CA GLY A 364 -9.73 -30.36 27.01
C GLY A 364 -10.94 -30.20 26.10
N ALA A 365 -12.13 -30.51 26.63
CA ALA A 365 -13.39 -30.65 25.90
C ALA A 365 -13.83 -29.41 25.10
N VAL A 366 -14.22 -29.61 23.84
CA VAL A 366 -15.29 -28.85 23.18
C VAL A 366 -16.09 -29.81 22.30
N MET A 367 -17.41 -29.80 22.52
CA MET A 367 -18.44 -30.63 21.91
C MET A 367 -18.37 -30.71 20.38
N SER A 368 -18.52 -31.94 19.91
CA SER A 368 -18.82 -32.34 18.53
C SER A 368 -20.14 -31.72 18.06
N LEU A 369 -20.14 -31.12 16.86
CA LEU A 369 -21.30 -31.08 15.98
C LEU A 369 -20.93 -31.81 14.70
N ASP A 370 -21.81 -32.73 14.35
CA ASP A 370 -21.68 -33.75 13.32
C ASP A 370 -21.46 -33.19 11.92
N SER A 371 -20.82 -34.06 11.13
CA SER A 371 -20.72 -34.14 9.69
C SER A 371 -21.90 -33.58 8.89
N ALA A 372 -21.61 -32.59 8.05
CA ALA A 372 -22.35 -32.32 6.82
C ALA A 372 -21.39 -32.44 5.62
N PRO A 373 -21.83 -32.96 4.47
CA PRO A 373 -20.97 -33.22 3.31
C PRO A 373 -20.38 -31.91 2.80
N SER A 374 -19.18 -31.99 2.21
CA SER A 374 -18.55 -30.88 1.48
C SER A 374 -19.48 -30.41 0.36
N ALA A 375 -20.37 -29.48 0.68
CA ALA A 375 -21.01 -28.63 -0.29
C ALA A 375 -19.89 -27.73 -0.83
N THR A 376 -19.56 -27.92 -2.10
CA THR A 376 -18.98 -26.89 -2.95
C THR A 376 -19.91 -25.68 -2.82
N ILE A 377 -19.64 -24.80 -1.86
CA ILE A 377 -20.32 -23.51 -1.78
C ILE A 377 -19.95 -22.83 -3.11
N PRO A 378 -20.92 -22.49 -3.96
CA PRO A 378 -20.63 -21.56 -5.02
C PRO A 378 -20.25 -20.28 -4.29
N VAL A 379 -18.96 -19.95 -4.27
CA VAL A 379 -18.58 -18.53 -4.24
C VAL A 379 -19.50 -17.91 -5.28
N PRO A 380 -20.37 -16.94 -4.95
CA PRO A 380 -21.18 -16.30 -5.95
C PRO A 380 -20.15 -15.74 -6.91
N SER A 381 -20.01 -16.43 -8.04
CA SER A 381 -19.12 -16.02 -9.08
C SER A 381 -19.71 -14.69 -9.47
N SER A 382 -19.06 -13.60 -9.08
CA SER A 382 -19.12 -12.35 -9.81
C SER A 382 -18.47 -12.57 -11.17
N ARG A 383 -18.92 -13.60 -11.90
CA ARG A 383 -19.03 -13.54 -13.35
C ARG A 383 -19.98 -12.37 -13.57
N LEU A 384 -19.39 -11.18 -13.59
CA LEU A 384 -19.92 -10.04 -14.31
C LEU A 384 -20.31 -10.65 -15.67
N PRO A 385 -21.60 -10.71 -16.03
CA PRO A 385 -22.01 -11.16 -17.34
C PRO A 385 -21.16 -10.41 -18.36
N LEU A 386 -20.45 -11.17 -19.21
CA LEU A 386 -19.84 -10.65 -20.42
C LEU A 386 -20.90 -9.75 -21.07
N ASP A 387 -20.62 -8.43 -21.14
CA ASP A 387 -21.29 -7.36 -21.90
C ASP A 387 -21.11 -5.99 -21.20
N TRP A 388 -20.80 -5.95 -19.90
CA TRP A 388 -20.66 -4.67 -19.16
C TRP A 388 -19.31 -3.98 -19.35
N GLN A 389 -18.23 -4.73 -19.50
CA GLN A 389 -16.92 -4.16 -19.86
C GLN A 389 -16.98 -3.47 -21.24
N LEU A 390 -17.81 -3.96 -22.16
CA LEU A 390 -18.07 -3.33 -23.46
C LEU A 390 -18.84 -2.00 -23.35
N LEU A 391 -19.78 -1.90 -22.39
CA LEU A 391 -20.50 -0.65 -22.11
C LEU A 391 -19.58 0.46 -21.59
N VAL A 392 -18.45 0.09 -20.99
CA VAL A 392 -17.49 1.00 -20.37
C VAL A 392 -16.10 0.90 -21.04
N ARG A 393 -16.11 0.74 -22.36
CA ARG A 393 -14.89 0.44 -23.13
C ARG A 393 -13.90 1.59 -23.19
N ASP A 394 -14.41 2.79 -23.41
CA ASP A 394 -13.66 4.02 -23.49
C ASP A 394 -14.16 5.03 -22.45
N ALA A 395 -13.37 6.07 -22.22
CA ALA A 395 -13.66 7.05 -21.19
C ALA A 395 -14.94 7.86 -21.47
N ASP A 396 -15.30 8.07 -22.74
CA ASP A 396 -16.55 8.74 -23.13
C ASP A 396 -17.77 7.86 -22.83
N SER A 397 -17.71 6.58 -23.19
CA SER A 397 -18.74 5.59 -22.86
C SER A 397 -18.87 5.40 -21.35
N ALA A 398 -17.75 5.37 -20.62
CA ALA A 398 -17.75 5.35 -19.16
C ALA A 398 -18.44 6.57 -18.56
N MET A 399 -18.18 7.76 -19.12
CA MET A 399 -18.80 9.01 -18.69
C MET A 399 -20.32 8.98 -18.94
N ALA A 400 -20.75 8.47 -20.09
CA ALA A 400 -22.15 8.31 -20.43
C ALA A 400 -22.85 7.35 -19.46
N VAL A 401 -22.30 6.15 -19.24
CA VAL A 401 -22.84 5.16 -18.28
C VAL A 401 -22.93 5.74 -16.88
N LEU A 402 -21.90 6.46 -16.43
CA LEU A 402 -21.91 7.06 -15.10
C LEU A 402 -22.96 8.18 -14.96
N THR A 403 -23.13 9.00 -16.01
CA THR A 403 -24.14 10.06 -16.05
C THR A 403 -25.54 9.46 -16.03
N ASP A 404 -25.77 8.41 -16.82
CA ASP A 404 -27.01 7.65 -16.88
C ASP A 404 -27.38 7.01 -15.53
N LEU A 405 -26.39 6.43 -14.84
CA LEU A 405 -26.56 5.87 -13.50
C LEU A 405 -26.91 6.96 -12.47
N LEU A 406 -26.37 8.18 -12.62
CA LEU A 406 -26.59 9.31 -11.71
C LEU A 406 -27.93 10.03 -11.94
N ASP A 407 -28.40 10.12 -13.19
CA ASP A 407 -29.66 10.76 -13.55
C ASP A 407 -30.87 9.83 -13.30
N GLY A 408 -30.64 8.54 -13.03
CA GLY A 408 -31.68 7.57 -12.68
C GLY A 408 -32.58 7.16 -13.84
N THR A 409 -32.36 7.74 -15.02
CA THR A 409 -32.93 7.37 -16.32
C THR A 409 -31.82 6.79 -17.19
N PRO A 410 -31.35 5.56 -16.94
CA PRO A 410 -30.35 4.99 -17.82
C PRO A 410 -30.97 4.87 -19.21
N GLY A 411 -30.32 5.43 -20.23
CA GLY A 411 -30.77 5.33 -21.62
C GLY A 411 -30.91 3.88 -22.08
N ASN A 412 -30.32 2.95 -21.33
CA ASN A 412 -30.46 1.52 -21.49
C ASN A 412 -31.31 0.90 -20.37
N ALA A 413 -32.51 0.44 -20.70
CA ALA A 413 -33.44 -0.22 -19.77
C ALA A 413 -32.82 -1.43 -19.04
N ALA A 414 -31.81 -2.08 -19.65
CA ALA A 414 -31.08 -3.18 -19.03
C ALA A 414 -30.26 -2.75 -17.81
N ILE A 415 -29.72 -1.52 -17.80
CA ILE A 415 -28.94 -0.98 -16.68
C ILE A 415 -29.87 -0.60 -15.51
N ALA A 416 -31.06 -0.06 -15.80
CA ALA A 416 -32.08 0.24 -14.78
C ALA A 416 -32.56 -1.01 -14.04
N ALA A 417 -32.66 -2.13 -14.74
CA ALA A 417 -33.12 -3.40 -14.18
C ALA A 417 -32.07 -4.10 -13.29
N LEU A 418 -30.82 -3.63 -13.28
CA LEU A 418 -29.76 -4.21 -12.46
C LEU A 418 -30.02 -3.97 -10.96
N PRO A 419 -29.73 -4.95 -10.09
CA PRO A 419 -29.72 -4.72 -8.66
C PRO A 419 -28.68 -3.66 -8.26
N VAL A 420 -28.92 -2.94 -7.17
CA VAL A 420 -28.11 -1.78 -6.72
C VAL A 420 -26.62 -2.13 -6.59
N ASN A 421 -26.30 -3.33 -6.11
CA ASN A 421 -24.91 -3.80 -5.97
C ASN A 421 -24.17 -3.91 -7.32
N GLN A 422 -24.86 -4.32 -8.39
CA GLN A 422 -24.31 -4.44 -9.74
C GLN A 422 -24.14 -3.05 -10.38
N GLN A 423 -25.08 -2.14 -10.14
CA GLN A 423 -24.96 -0.74 -10.57
C GLN A 423 -23.77 -0.04 -9.88
N VAL A 424 -23.56 -0.28 -8.59
CA VAL A 424 -22.38 0.23 -7.84
C VAL A 424 -21.07 -0.33 -8.43
N ASN A 425 -21.03 -1.62 -8.75
CA ASN A 425 -19.84 -2.23 -9.37
C ASN A 425 -19.57 -1.67 -10.78
N LEU A 426 -20.61 -1.48 -11.59
CA LEU A 426 -20.51 -0.86 -12.90
C LEU A 426 -19.99 0.58 -12.80
N ALA A 427 -20.48 1.34 -11.81
CA ALA A 427 -20.00 2.69 -11.56
C ALA A 427 -18.53 2.73 -11.15
N LEU A 428 -18.07 1.82 -10.28
CA LEU A 428 -16.64 1.71 -9.93
C LEU A 428 -15.77 1.41 -11.16
N LEU A 429 -16.24 0.53 -12.04
CA LEU A 429 -15.57 0.19 -13.29
C LEU A 429 -15.56 1.35 -14.29
N ALA A 430 -16.64 2.15 -14.34
CA ALA A 430 -16.69 3.39 -15.10
C ALA A 430 -15.76 4.46 -14.55
N LEU A 431 -15.72 4.65 -13.23
CA LEU A 431 -14.84 5.61 -12.57
C LEU A 431 -13.36 5.29 -12.79
N SER A 432 -12.97 4.01 -12.91
CA SER A 432 -11.59 3.67 -13.25
C SER A 432 -11.18 4.11 -14.66
N ARG A 433 -12.12 4.22 -15.61
CA ARG A 433 -11.88 4.66 -17.01
C ARG A 433 -11.72 6.16 -17.14
N LEU A 434 -12.37 6.93 -16.27
CA LEU A 434 -12.28 8.39 -16.25
C LEU A 434 -10.91 8.90 -15.77
N ARG A 435 -9.99 8.00 -15.38
CA ARG A 435 -8.63 8.33 -14.91
C ARG A 435 -7.73 8.92 -15.98
N SER A 436 -7.86 8.46 -17.23
CA SER A 436 -7.07 8.98 -18.34
C SER A 436 -7.56 10.35 -18.84
N MET A 437 -8.73 10.81 -18.39
CA MET A 437 -9.32 12.08 -18.82
C MET A 437 -8.73 13.30 -18.09
N ASP A 438 -8.57 14.39 -18.83
CA ASP A 438 -8.15 15.67 -18.29
C ASP A 438 -9.22 16.31 -17.39
N ASN A 439 -8.82 17.27 -16.55
CA ASN A 439 -9.73 17.94 -15.62
C ASN A 439 -10.92 18.62 -16.33
N THR A 440 -10.73 19.15 -17.53
CA THR A 440 -11.77 19.79 -18.35
C THR A 440 -12.82 18.79 -18.84
N GLN A 441 -12.40 17.56 -19.17
CA GLN A 441 -13.28 16.49 -19.61
C GLN A 441 -14.15 15.95 -18.46
N ARG A 442 -13.72 16.12 -17.20
CA ARG A 442 -14.46 15.71 -15.99
C ARG A 442 -15.45 16.76 -15.47
N ASP A 443 -15.42 17.99 -15.98
CA ASP A 443 -16.29 19.08 -15.52
C ASP A 443 -17.80 18.85 -15.73
N PRO A 444 -18.28 18.16 -16.79
CA PRO A 444 -19.69 17.79 -16.90
C PRO A 444 -20.16 16.93 -15.72
N LEU A 445 -19.35 15.94 -15.33
CA LEU A 445 -19.66 15.07 -14.20
C LEU A 445 -19.66 15.83 -12.87
N ARG A 446 -18.68 16.73 -12.66
CA ARG A 446 -18.65 17.60 -11.46
C ARG A 446 -19.91 18.44 -11.34
N ARG A 447 -20.39 19.03 -12.44
CA ARG A 447 -21.64 19.81 -12.46
C ARG A 447 -22.85 18.94 -12.16
N ARG A 448 -22.90 17.70 -12.62
CA ARG A 448 -24.00 16.77 -12.33
C ARG A 448 -24.04 16.31 -10.88
N LEU A 449 -22.88 16.08 -10.27
CA LEU A 449 -22.80 15.76 -8.84
C LEU A 449 -23.35 16.88 -7.94
N GLN A 450 -23.34 18.14 -8.40
CA GLN A 450 -23.88 19.29 -7.67
C GLN A 450 -25.41 19.45 -7.79
N GLN A 451 -26.08 18.65 -8.62
CA GLN A 451 -27.54 18.72 -8.76
C GLN A 451 -28.26 18.01 -7.60
N PRO A 452 -29.45 18.51 -7.21
CA PRO A 452 -30.23 17.91 -6.12
C PRO A 452 -30.62 16.47 -6.44
N THR A 453 -30.55 15.61 -5.42
CA THR A 453 -30.80 14.18 -5.53
C THR A 453 -32.26 13.84 -5.29
N ASP A 454 -32.72 12.76 -5.89
CA ASP A 454 -33.97 12.04 -5.60
C ASP A 454 -34.02 11.45 -4.16
N GLY A 455 -32.90 11.48 -3.42
CA GLY A 455 -32.82 11.01 -2.04
C GLY A 455 -32.75 9.49 -1.91
N SER A 456 -32.67 8.77 -3.04
CA SER A 456 -32.57 7.31 -3.05
C SER A 456 -31.18 6.82 -2.59
N LEU A 457 -31.15 5.67 -1.93
CA LEU A 457 -29.93 4.99 -1.46
C LEU A 457 -28.94 4.74 -2.60
N ARG A 458 -29.46 4.33 -3.76
CA ARG A 458 -28.71 4.17 -5.01
C ARG A 458 -27.99 5.46 -5.40
N SER A 459 -28.73 6.55 -5.54
CA SER A 459 -28.21 7.85 -5.96
C SER A 459 -27.16 8.39 -4.99
N LEU A 460 -27.40 8.19 -3.68
CA LEU A 460 -26.44 8.53 -2.63
C LEU A 460 -25.11 7.77 -2.80
N CYS A 461 -25.15 6.44 -2.93
CA CYS A 461 -23.95 5.60 -3.06
C CYS A 461 -23.15 5.96 -4.31
N LEU A 462 -23.82 6.10 -5.46
CA LEU A 462 -23.18 6.43 -6.73
C LEU A 462 -22.50 7.81 -6.69
N ARG A 463 -23.18 8.82 -6.12
CA ARG A 463 -22.62 10.17 -5.97
C ARG A 463 -21.45 10.21 -5.00
N LEU A 464 -21.52 9.48 -3.88
CA LEU A 464 -20.41 9.39 -2.93
C LEU A 464 -19.16 8.81 -3.60
N LEU A 465 -19.30 7.66 -4.27
CA LEU A 465 -18.21 7.01 -4.99
C LEU A 465 -17.64 7.89 -6.11
N ALA A 466 -18.50 8.46 -6.94
CA ALA A 466 -18.09 9.34 -8.03
C ALA A 466 -17.37 10.60 -7.51
N SER A 467 -17.88 11.18 -6.42
CA SER A 467 -17.27 12.35 -5.80
C SER A 467 -15.91 12.05 -5.18
N GLN A 468 -15.74 10.89 -4.53
CA GLN A 468 -14.46 10.45 -3.98
C GLN A 468 -13.41 10.32 -5.09
N HIS A 469 -13.78 9.70 -6.21
CA HIS A 469 -12.89 9.54 -7.36
C HIS A 469 -12.53 10.88 -8.04
N LEU A 470 -13.47 11.82 -8.11
CA LEU A 470 -13.21 13.15 -8.70
C LEU A 470 -12.45 14.09 -7.77
N GLN A 471 -12.55 13.91 -6.45
CA GLN A 471 -11.89 14.75 -5.45
C GLN A 471 -10.41 14.43 -5.24
N ALA A 472 -9.91 13.33 -5.79
CA ALA A 472 -8.48 12.98 -5.82
C ALA A 472 -7.57 14.09 -6.40
N THR A 473 -8.15 15.07 -7.11
CA THR A 473 -7.46 16.23 -7.70
C THR A 473 -7.48 17.53 -6.87
N ARG A 474 -8.12 17.58 -5.69
CA ARG A 474 -8.09 18.79 -4.82
C ARG A 474 -6.84 18.83 -3.95
N ALA A 475 -6.28 20.03 -3.75
CA ALA A 475 -5.17 20.28 -2.83
C ALA A 475 -5.53 19.78 -1.42
N ARG A 476 -4.81 18.76 -0.94
CA ARG A 476 -5.04 18.16 0.38
C ARG A 476 -4.59 19.15 1.46
N GLU A 477 -5.50 19.52 2.35
CA GLU A 477 -5.17 20.22 3.60
C GLU A 477 -4.19 19.39 4.45
N PRO A 478 -3.36 20.02 5.30
CA PRO A 478 -2.40 19.31 6.12
C PRO A 478 -3.08 18.27 7.04
N LEU A 479 -2.54 17.04 7.02
CA LEU A 479 -2.99 15.86 7.76
C LEU A 479 -2.93 16.09 9.29
N ARG A 480 -3.97 16.67 9.88
CA ARG A 480 -4.23 16.56 11.33
C ARG A 480 -5.16 15.38 11.55
N LEU A 481 -4.62 14.31 12.14
CA LEU A 481 -5.44 13.18 12.60
C LEU A 481 -6.40 13.67 13.69
N ARG A 482 -7.69 13.35 13.51
CA ARG A 482 -8.77 13.72 14.42
C ARG A 482 -9.05 12.59 15.40
N GLN A 483 -9.49 12.96 16.59
CA GLN A 483 -9.92 12.03 17.63
C GLN A 483 -11.44 11.80 17.56
N LEU A 484 -11.91 10.65 18.02
CA LEU A 484 -13.34 10.28 18.00
C LEU A 484 -14.27 11.34 18.61
N HIS A 485 -13.86 11.96 19.72
CA HIS A 485 -14.66 12.98 20.41
C HIS A 485 -14.77 14.29 19.62
N GLU A 486 -13.83 14.60 18.72
CA GLU A 486 -13.86 15.80 17.87
C GLU A 486 -14.85 15.65 16.70
N CYS A 487 -15.36 14.44 16.44
CA CYS A 487 -16.21 14.12 15.30
C CYS A 487 -17.58 13.53 15.69
N ALA A 488 -18.06 13.82 16.91
CA ALA A 488 -19.26 13.19 17.44
C ALA A 488 -20.53 13.44 16.60
N SER A 489 -20.72 14.66 16.08
CA SER A 489 -21.87 15.01 15.24
C SER A 489 -21.79 14.35 13.87
N GLU A 490 -20.59 14.25 13.29
CA GLU A 490 -20.35 13.56 12.01
C GLU A 490 -20.59 12.05 12.13
N ILE A 491 -20.10 11.42 13.22
CA ILE A 491 -20.36 9.99 13.51
C ILE A 491 -21.86 9.74 13.64
N ALA A 492 -22.57 10.58 14.40
CA ALA A 492 -24.01 10.47 14.55
C ALA A 492 -24.74 10.64 13.21
N GLY A 493 -24.34 11.60 12.37
CA GLY A 493 -24.92 11.77 11.03
C GLY A 493 -24.76 10.53 10.15
N LEU A 494 -23.58 9.90 10.21
CA LEU A 494 -23.29 8.70 9.44
C LEU A 494 -24.06 7.46 9.94
N LEU A 495 -24.13 7.26 11.26
CA LEU A 495 -24.93 6.18 11.86
C LEU A 495 -26.43 6.41 11.63
N ASN A 496 -26.89 7.66 11.65
CA ASN A 496 -28.28 8.02 11.35
C ASN A 496 -28.64 7.68 9.89
N ALA A 497 -27.73 7.95 8.94
CA ALA A 497 -27.91 7.53 7.56
C ALA A 497 -28.01 6.01 7.43
N LEU A 498 -27.07 5.26 8.03
CA LEU A 498 -27.08 3.79 8.01
C LEU A 498 -28.37 3.19 8.60
N ALA A 499 -28.82 3.71 9.74
CA ALA A 499 -30.02 3.22 10.41
C ALA A 499 -31.30 3.49 9.61
N LEU A 500 -31.45 4.69 9.04
CA LEU A 500 -32.63 5.05 8.24
C LEU A 500 -32.66 4.37 6.86
N LEU A 501 -31.49 4.07 6.30
CA LEU A 501 -31.36 3.43 5.00
C LEU A 501 -31.40 1.90 5.08
N GLY A 502 -31.08 1.34 6.25
CA GLY A 502 -31.02 -0.11 6.43
C GLY A 502 -32.32 -0.76 6.90
N HIS A 503 -33.15 -0.01 7.64
CA HIS A 503 -34.31 -0.54 8.36
C HIS A 503 -35.61 0.12 7.89
N ASP A 504 -36.58 -0.70 7.46
CA ASP A 504 -37.92 -0.24 7.06
C ASP A 504 -38.76 0.23 8.27
N ASP A 505 -38.52 -0.36 9.45
CA ASP A 505 -39.21 -0.01 10.70
C ASP A 505 -38.46 1.09 11.45
N ALA A 506 -39.15 2.20 11.72
CA ALA A 506 -38.61 3.36 12.41
C ALA A 506 -38.13 3.06 13.85
N GLU A 507 -38.76 2.13 14.57
CA GLU A 507 -38.32 1.74 15.92
C GLU A 507 -37.06 0.86 15.86
N ILE A 508 -36.98 -0.07 14.90
CA ILE A 508 -35.79 -0.90 14.69
C ILE A 508 -34.61 0.00 14.28
N ALA A 509 -34.83 0.94 13.36
CA ALA A 509 -33.84 1.95 12.97
C ALA A 509 -33.33 2.75 14.18
N ARG A 510 -34.24 3.17 15.07
CA ARG A 510 -33.90 3.91 16.30
C ARG A 510 -33.06 3.08 17.26
N LEU A 511 -33.40 1.81 17.46
CA LEU A 511 -32.64 0.91 18.33
C LEU A 511 -31.25 0.59 17.75
N ALA A 512 -31.17 0.36 16.43
CA ALA A 512 -29.91 0.16 15.72
C ALA A 512 -28.98 1.39 15.87
N PHE A 513 -29.51 2.59 15.65
CA PHE A 513 -28.77 3.84 15.84
C PHE A 513 -28.26 4.00 17.27
N LEU A 514 -29.13 3.83 18.28
CA LEU A 514 -28.74 4.00 19.68
C LEU A 514 -27.69 2.97 20.12
N ARG A 515 -27.82 1.72 19.68
CA ARG A 515 -26.86 0.67 19.97
C ARG A 515 -25.49 0.98 19.38
N ALA A 516 -25.46 1.40 18.11
CA ALA A 516 -24.22 1.79 17.44
C ALA A 516 -23.59 3.04 18.08
N LEU A 517 -24.40 4.06 18.40
CA LEU A 517 -23.94 5.29 19.04
C LEU A 517 -23.36 5.02 20.43
N HIS A 518 -24.01 4.20 21.24
CA HIS A 518 -23.52 3.84 22.57
C HIS A 518 -22.20 3.07 22.51
N ALA A 519 -21.99 2.24 21.49
CA ALA A 519 -20.75 1.48 21.31
C ALA A 519 -19.54 2.38 21.01
N ILE A 520 -19.74 3.51 20.32
CA ILE A 520 -18.66 4.43 19.92
C ILE A 520 -18.52 5.65 20.83
N LEU A 521 -19.63 6.20 21.29
CA LEU A 521 -19.72 7.44 22.07
C LEU A 521 -20.65 7.25 23.28
N PRO A 522 -20.28 6.38 24.25
CA PRO A 522 -21.15 6.01 25.37
C PRO A 522 -21.57 7.20 26.26
N GLN A 523 -20.80 8.28 26.25
CA GLN A 523 -21.05 9.50 27.04
C GLN A 523 -21.88 10.56 26.29
N HIS A 524 -22.21 10.35 25.01
CA HIS A 524 -22.95 11.32 24.21
C HIS A 524 -24.41 10.88 24.03
N ALA A 525 -25.34 11.73 24.44
CA ALA A 525 -26.77 11.53 24.23
C ALA A 525 -27.24 12.32 22.99
N LEU A 526 -26.83 11.87 21.80
CA LEU A 526 -27.31 12.44 20.54
C LEU A 526 -28.59 11.73 20.10
N ALA A 527 -29.62 12.50 19.78
CA ALA A 527 -30.88 11.95 19.30
C ALA A 527 -30.78 11.59 17.81
N MET A 528 -31.42 10.48 17.43
CA MET A 528 -31.62 10.13 16.03
C MET A 528 -32.50 11.18 15.34
N GLN A 529 -32.14 11.58 14.12
CA GLN A 529 -32.95 12.48 13.32
C GLN A 529 -33.99 11.67 12.53
N ARG A 530 -35.17 12.25 12.29
CA ARG A 530 -36.26 11.58 11.55
C ARG A 530 -36.03 11.49 10.03
N SER A 531 -35.04 12.24 9.52
CA SER A 531 -34.70 12.29 8.11
C SER A 531 -33.23 11.95 7.92
N ALA A 532 -32.90 11.33 6.79
CA ALA A 532 -31.52 11.10 6.41
C ALA A 532 -30.79 12.44 6.21
N PRO A 533 -29.50 12.54 6.56
CA PRO A 533 -28.73 13.75 6.30
C PRO A 533 -28.66 14.03 4.80
N ALA A 534 -28.70 15.31 4.42
CA ALA A 534 -28.49 15.72 3.04
C ALA A 534 -27.12 15.22 2.53
N PHE A 535 -27.02 14.95 1.22
CA PHE A 535 -25.80 14.45 0.59
C PHE A 535 -24.56 15.28 0.94
N ASP A 536 -24.64 16.62 0.84
CA ASP A 536 -23.51 17.51 1.14
C ASP A 536 -23.05 17.40 2.60
N THR A 537 -24.01 17.23 3.53
CA THR A 537 -23.73 17.04 4.96
C THR A 537 -23.06 15.69 5.21
N LEU A 538 -23.56 14.62 4.59
CA LEU A 538 -22.97 13.28 4.71
C LEU A 538 -21.59 13.20 4.07
N GLN A 539 -21.40 13.83 2.91
CA GLN A 539 -20.11 13.92 2.22
C GLN A 539 -19.09 14.69 3.06
N SER A 540 -19.48 15.84 3.63
CA SER A 540 -18.64 16.62 4.54
C SER A 540 -18.29 15.83 5.81
N ALA A 541 -19.24 15.07 6.36
CA ALA A 541 -19.01 14.18 7.48
C ALA A 541 -18.00 13.07 7.13
N LEU A 542 -18.22 12.34 6.04
CA LEU A 542 -17.30 11.30 5.55
C LEU A 542 -15.89 11.84 5.33
N TRP A 543 -15.76 13.03 4.75
CA TRP A 543 -14.46 13.68 4.55
C TRP A 543 -13.73 13.97 5.87
N LYS A 544 -14.44 14.47 6.89
CA LYS A 544 -13.86 14.69 8.22
C LYS A 544 -13.50 13.37 8.90
N LEU A 545 -14.36 12.36 8.79
CA LEU A 545 -14.18 11.05 9.40
C LEU A 545 -13.07 10.23 8.74
N ASP A 546 -12.76 10.47 7.45
CA ASP A 546 -11.60 9.86 6.79
C ASP A 546 -10.27 10.28 7.44
N HIS A 547 -10.26 11.39 8.18
CA HIS A 547 -9.09 11.86 8.93
C HIS A 547 -9.06 11.37 10.39
N LEU A 548 -9.97 10.47 10.79
CA LEU A 548 -9.87 9.79 12.09
C LEU A 548 -8.60 8.95 12.18
N ASP A 549 -8.04 8.86 13.39
CA ASP A 549 -6.98 7.91 13.66
C ASP A 549 -7.45 6.44 13.50
N ILE A 550 -6.50 5.50 13.39
CA ILE A 550 -6.83 4.09 13.15
C ILE A 550 -7.71 3.50 14.26
N ALA A 551 -7.48 3.92 15.51
CA ALA A 551 -8.30 3.49 16.63
C ALA A 551 -9.76 3.93 16.43
N GLY A 552 -9.97 5.19 16.05
CA GLY A 552 -11.26 5.76 15.71
C GLY A 552 -11.91 5.06 14.53
N LYS A 553 -11.18 4.85 13.42
CA LYS A 553 -11.70 4.13 12.25
C LYS A 553 -12.11 2.69 12.59
N ARG A 554 -11.36 1.98 13.45
CA ARG A 554 -11.71 0.63 13.92
C ARG A 554 -13.03 0.63 14.69
N VAL A 555 -13.16 1.50 15.68
CA VAL A 555 -14.38 1.59 16.51
C VAL A 555 -15.56 2.05 15.66
N LEU A 556 -15.36 2.98 14.73
CA LEU A 556 -16.38 3.42 13.78
C LEU A 556 -16.85 2.29 12.87
N THR A 557 -15.92 1.50 12.32
CA THR A 557 -16.26 0.35 11.47
C THR A 557 -17.09 -0.68 12.22
N GLU A 558 -16.74 -0.97 13.47
CA GLU A 558 -17.53 -1.87 14.32
C GLU A 558 -18.89 -1.28 14.69
N ALA A 559 -18.97 0.03 14.98
CA ALA A 559 -20.24 0.70 15.25
C ALA A 559 -21.17 0.67 14.02
N MET A 560 -20.64 0.92 12.81
CA MET A 560 -21.40 0.78 11.57
C MET A 560 -21.89 -0.67 11.37
N ARG A 561 -21.04 -1.67 11.66
CA ARG A 561 -21.43 -3.08 11.61
C ARG A 561 -22.56 -3.40 12.59
N LEU A 562 -22.50 -2.87 13.81
CA LEU A 562 -23.54 -3.06 14.83
C LEU A 562 -24.88 -2.41 14.45
N ALA A 563 -24.85 -1.30 13.69
CA ALA A 563 -26.06 -0.68 13.15
C ALA A 563 -26.72 -1.57 12.09
N VAL A 564 -25.93 -2.16 11.20
CA VAL A 564 -26.42 -3.01 10.11
C VAL A 564 -26.89 -4.38 10.62
N VAL A 565 -26.13 -5.03 11.49
CA VAL A 565 -26.44 -6.40 11.96
C VAL A 565 -27.49 -6.40 13.08
N HIS A 566 -28.22 -5.30 13.30
CA HIS A 566 -29.09 -5.14 14.48
C HIS A 566 -30.23 -6.17 14.53
N ASP A 567 -30.85 -6.42 13.38
CA ASP A 567 -31.98 -7.34 13.18
C ASP A 567 -31.55 -8.78 12.83
N GLY A 568 -30.24 -9.02 12.73
CA GLY A 568 -29.65 -10.31 12.41
C GLY A 568 -29.69 -10.69 10.92
N HIS A 569 -30.24 -9.86 10.03
CA HIS A 569 -30.32 -10.13 8.59
C HIS A 569 -29.80 -8.92 7.81
N VAL A 570 -28.66 -9.09 7.14
CA VAL A 570 -28.10 -7.99 6.35
C VAL A 570 -28.66 -8.01 4.95
N ASN A 571 -29.45 -6.99 4.59
CA ASN A 571 -30.00 -6.88 3.26
C ASN A 571 -28.94 -6.37 2.24
N VAL A 572 -29.24 -6.50 0.94
CA VAL A 572 -28.30 -6.11 -0.14
C VAL A 572 -28.00 -4.60 -0.13
N GLU A 573 -28.95 -3.80 0.31
CA GLU A 573 -28.85 -2.33 0.34
C GLU A 573 -27.95 -1.85 1.48
N GLU A 574 -28.11 -2.41 2.67
CA GLU A 574 -27.25 -2.21 3.83
C GLU A 574 -25.81 -2.58 3.54
N HIS A 575 -25.61 -3.72 2.87
CA HIS A 575 -24.29 -4.15 2.45
C HIS A 575 -23.65 -3.14 1.47
N ALA A 576 -24.44 -2.59 0.55
CA ALA A 576 -23.97 -1.60 -0.42
C ALA A 576 -23.61 -0.26 0.24
N VAL A 577 -24.45 0.25 1.15
CA VAL A 577 -24.19 1.50 1.89
C VAL A 577 -22.96 1.36 2.79
N LEU A 578 -22.89 0.26 3.55
CA LEU A 578 -21.76 0.00 4.43
C LEU A 578 -20.45 -0.09 3.65
N ARG A 579 -20.47 -0.78 2.50
CA ARG A 579 -19.32 -0.85 1.59
C ARG A 579 -18.94 0.52 1.04
N CYS A 580 -19.92 1.35 0.66
CA CYS A 580 -19.67 2.71 0.19
C CYS A 580 -19.02 3.57 1.29
N PHE A 581 -19.51 3.50 2.52
CA PHE A 581 -18.93 4.26 3.63
C PHE A 581 -17.53 3.76 3.98
N CYS A 582 -17.32 2.44 4.00
CA CYS A 582 -15.99 1.88 4.22
C CYS A 582 -15.00 2.29 3.13
N ALA A 583 -15.45 2.34 1.87
CA ALA A 583 -14.67 2.84 0.75
C ALA A 583 -14.28 4.32 0.92
N CYS A 584 -15.23 5.18 1.30
CA CYS A 584 -14.97 6.60 1.55
C CYS A 584 -14.04 6.85 2.75
N LEU A 585 -14.11 5.99 3.77
CA LEU A 585 -13.30 6.09 4.99
C LEU A 585 -11.96 5.34 4.88
N HIS A 586 -11.67 4.70 3.75
CA HIS A 586 -10.50 3.83 3.55
C HIS A 586 -10.33 2.80 4.68
N CYS A 587 -11.44 2.22 5.14
CA CYS A 587 -11.43 1.15 6.15
C CYS A 587 -11.85 -0.20 5.55
N PRO A 588 -11.32 -1.31 6.06
CA PRO A 588 -11.71 -2.63 5.59
C PRO A 588 -13.18 -2.90 5.86
N MET A 589 -13.85 -3.56 4.92
CA MET A 589 -15.22 -4.01 5.10
C MET A 589 -15.32 -4.97 6.29
N PRO A 590 -16.27 -4.78 7.22
CA PRO A 590 -16.43 -5.68 8.33
C PRO A 590 -17.02 -7.04 7.92
N GLU A 591 -16.73 -8.08 8.70
CA GLU A 591 -17.35 -9.40 8.53
C GLU A 591 -18.83 -9.30 8.91
N LEU A 592 -19.71 -9.67 7.98
CA LEU A 592 -21.15 -9.68 8.17
C LEU A 592 -21.62 -11.14 8.22
N PRO A 593 -22.64 -11.47 9.03
CA PRO A 593 -23.25 -12.80 9.01
C PRO A 593 -23.77 -13.11 7.59
N GLU A 594 -23.62 -14.35 7.15
CA GLU A 594 -24.20 -14.80 5.88
C GLU A 594 -25.72 -14.80 6.04
N GLY A 595 -26.40 -14.03 5.18
CA GLY A 595 -27.86 -13.96 5.08
C GLY A 595 -28.41 -14.96 4.08
#